data_AF-A0A849TF72-F1
#
_entry.id   AF-A0A849TF72-F1
#
_cell.length_a   1.000
_cell.length_b   1.000
_cell.length_c   1.000
_cell.angle_alpha   90.00
_cell.angle_beta   90.00
_cell.angle_gamma   90.00
#
_symmetry.space_group_name_H-M   'P 1'
#
loop_
_entity.id
_entity.type
_entity.pdbx_description
1 polymer ?
#
loop_
_entity_poly.entity_id
_entity_poly.type
_entity_poly.pdbx_seq_one_letter_code
_entity_poly.pdbx_strand_id
1 'polypeptide(L)'
;MLSIEQRKFLSPLITWRILDIENLIQLSKQNRSYSSAQKLLKRLQQRQLIEIYRDPWNKKNYVFLGNLAIKELCPDTRPLLNSGALYHDSKVTSLGVELLKFNKIFKSIELEHQIKKGKGIIGISDFIPDARVEGQFKAKFFQAAVELELHQKEKSRIVDKAKYYLESEYYNHALYFFPDNDLLQNYDTIIKKELGNDYNKKIFLFSCPLISKAKPSFENGTGLVMNKSKTFIEFFGGVY
;
A
#
# COMPACT_ATOMS: atom_id res chain seq x y z
N MET A 1 -3.95 28.41 -10.08
CA MET A 1 -4.93 28.33 -9.00
C MET A 1 -6.02 27.30 -9.27
N LEU A 2 -6.12 26.33 -8.37
CA LEU A 2 -7.17 25.31 -8.31
C LEU A 2 -8.47 25.88 -7.71
N SER A 3 -9.63 25.56 -8.30
CA SER A 3 -10.94 25.85 -7.70
C SER A 3 -11.19 24.99 -6.46
N ILE A 4 -12.15 25.38 -5.60
CA ILE A 4 -12.52 24.60 -4.40
C ILE A 4 -12.88 23.16 -4.75
N GLU A 5 -13.65 22.95 -5.82
CA GLU A 5 -14.00 21.61 -6.29
C GLU A 5 -12.78 20.81 -6.73
N GLN A 6 -11.85 21.44 -7.45
CA GLN A 6 -10.62 20.80 -7.90
C GLN A 6 -9.74 20.41 -6.70
N ARG A 7 -9.64 21.29 -5.69
CA ARG A 7 -8.92 21.00 -4.45
C ARG A 7 -9.52 19.79 -3.73
N LYS A 8 -10.84 19.76 -3.56
CA LYS A 8 -11.55 18.62 -2.97
C LYS A 8 -11.39 17.32 -3.79
N PHE A 9 -11.32 17.44 -5.12
CA PHE A 9 -11.15 16.26 -5.98
C PHE A 9 -9.74 15.68 -5.88
N LEU A 10 -8.72 16.54 -5.78
CA LEU A 10 -7.31 16.13 -5.71
C LEU A 10 -6.82 15.84 -4.29
N SER A 11 -7.56 16.23 -3.24
CA SER A 11 -7.12 16.08 -1.85
C SER A 11 -6.75 14.64 -1.44
N PRO A 12 -7.39 13.57 -1.96
CA PRO A 12 -6.93 12.21 -1.65
C PRO A 12 -5.47 11.96 -2.03
N LEU A 13 -4.94 12.62 -3.05
CA LEU A 13 -3.56 12.46 -3.49
C LEU A 13 -2.53 13.02 -2.49
N ILE A 14 -2.96 13.85 -1.54
CA ILE A 14 -2.08 14.31 -0.45
C ILE A 14 -1.74 13.13 0.48
N THR A 15 -2.72 12.27 0.74
CA THR A 15 -2.57 11.08 1.60
C THR A 15 -2.07 9.88 0.82
N TRP A 16 -2.59 9.65 -0.38
CA TRP A 16 -2.31 8.43 -1.13
C TRP A 16 -1.14 8.56 -2.10
N ARG A 17 -0.64 9.77 -2.37
CA ARG A 17 0.38 10.14 -3.38
C ARG A 17 -0.01 9.86 -4.83
N ILE A 18 -0.47 8.64 -5.11
CA ILE A 18 -0.81 8.15 -6.43
C ILE A 18 -2.08 7.28 -6.34
N LEU A 19 -3.05 7.51 -7.21
CA LEU A 19 -4.31 6.75 -7.25
C LEU A 19 -4.73 6.53 -8.69
N ASP A 20 -5.34 5.37 -8.99
CA ASP A 20 -6.10 5.27 -10.23
C ASP A 20 -7.34 6.17 -10.19
N ILE A 21 -7.91 6.45 -11.37
CA ILE A 21 -9.03 7.38 -11.51
C ILE A 21 -10.28 6.90 -10.74
N GLU A 22 -10.55 5.60 -10.69
CA GLU A 22 -11.71 5.05 -9.99
C GLU A 22 -11.58 5.29 -8.48
N ASN A 23 -10.42 4.96 -7.93
CA ASN A 23 -10.10 5.17 -6.52
C ASN A 23 -10.04 6.66 -6.15
N LEU A 24 -9.54 7.52 -7.04
CA LEU A 24 -9.55 8.97 -6.83
C LEU A 24 -10.99 9.51 -6.73
N ILE A 25 -11.89 9.09 -7.61
CA ILE A 25 -13.30 9.47 -7.55
C ILE A 25 -13.90 9.02 -6.22
N GLN A 26 -13.76 7.73 -5.88
CA GLN A 26 -14.31 7.16 -4.67
C GLN A 26 -13.82 7.88 -3.41
N LEU A 27 -12.51 8.06 -3.27
CA LEU A 27 -11.89 8.67 -2.10
C LEU A 27 -12.12 10.18 -2.00
N SER A 28 -12.33 10.86 -3.13
CA SER A 28 -12.70 12.29 -3.12
C SER A 28 -14.12 12.55 -2.60
N LYS A 29 -14.94 11.50 -2.50
CA LYS A 29 -16.37 11.56 -2.13
C LYS A 29 -17.16 12.53 -3.01
N GLN A 30 -16.71 12.77 -4.23
CA GLN A 30 -17.44 13.58 -5.21
C GLN A 30 -18.23 12.68 -6.14
N ASN A 31 -19.48 13.06 -6.40
CA ASN A 31 -20.31 12.37 -7.38
C ASN A 31 -19.88 12.78 -8.81
N ARG A 32 -18.84 12.11 -9.31
CA ARG A 32 -18.32 12.31 -10.68
C ARG A 32 -18.31 10.99 -11.43
N SER A 33 -18.76 11.02 -12.67
CA SER A 33 -18.58 9.88 -13.58
C SER A 33 -17.11 9.78 -14.02
N TYR A 34 -16.66 8.57 -14.37
CA TYR A 34 -15.30 8.32 -14.86
C TYR A 34 -14.93 9.22 -16.05
N SER A 35 -15.81 9.37 -17.04
CA SER A 35 -15.59 10.24 -18.20
C SER A 35 -15.43 11.71 -17.79
N SER A 36 -16.23 12.20 -16.84
CA SER A 36 -16.11 13.57 -16.35
C SER A 36 -14.78 13.81 -15.62
N ALA A 37 -14.35 12.84 -14.82
CA ALA A 37 -13.06 12.87 -14.12
C ALA A 37 -11.90 12.88 -15.11
N GLN A 38 -11.92 12.01 -16.14
CA GLN A 38 -10.89 12.01 -17.19
C GLN A 38 -10.76 13.35 -17.92
N LYS A 39 -11.88 13.98 -18.29
CA LYS A 39 -11.88 15.31 -18.92
C LYS A 39 -11.26 16.37 -18.00
N LEU A 40 -11.60 16.34 -16.71
CA LEU A 40 -11.02 17.25 -15.71
C LEU A 40 -9.51 17.02 -15.56
N LEU A 41 -9.09 15.76 -15.37
CA LEU A 41 -7.69 15.39 -15.21
C LEU A 41 -6.85 15.81 -16.43
N LYS A 42 -7.34 15.60 -17.66
CA LYS A 42 -6.64 16.07 -18.87
C LYS A 42 -6.40 17.58 -18.87
N ARG A 43 -7.39 18.39 -18.45
CA ARG A 43 -7.23 19.84 -18.32
C ARG A 43 -6.24 20.22 -17.21
N LEU A 44 -6.25 19.50 -16.08
CA LEU A 44 -5.31 19.73 -14.99
C LEU A 44 -3.87 19.35 -15.37
N GLN A 45 -3.70 18.27 -16.14
CA GLN A 45 -2.41 17.83 -16.66
C GLN A 45 -1.83 18.85 -17.64
N GLN A 46 -2.65 19.39 -18.56
CA GLN A 46 -2.22 20.48 -19.47
C GLN A 46 -1.74 21.73 -18.72
N ARG A 47 -2.27 21.96 -17.51
CA ARG A 47 -1.88 23.05 -16.61
C ARG A 47 -0.71 22.68 -15.68
N GLN A 48 -0.11 21.50 -15.86
CA GLN A 48 1.01 20.97 -15.04
C GLN A 48 0.68 20.88 -13.53
N LEU A 49 -0.61 20.73 -13.20
CA LEU A 49 -1.07 20.57 -11.81
C LEU A 49 -1.02 19.11 -11.36
N ILE A 50 -1.12 18.18 -12.31
CA ILE A 50 -1.02 16.75 -12.06
C ILE A 50 -0.16 16.09 -13.12
N GLU A 51 0.26 14.88 -12.83
CA GLU A 51 0.89 13.98 -13.76
C GLU A 51 0.11 12.66 -13.82
N ILE A 52 0.27 11.93 -14.93
CA ILE A 52 -0.40 10.66 -15.17
C ILE A 52 0.64 9.61 -15.53
N TYR A 53 0.69 8.55 -14.72
CA TYR A 53 1.43 7.34 -15.00
C TYR A 53 0.49 6.30 -15.59
N ARG A 54 0.81 5.76 -16.78
CA ARG A 54 0.07 4.63 -17.34
C ARG A 54 0.82 3.35 -17.04
N ASP A 55 0.21 2.50 -16.23
CA ASP A 55 0.80 1.22 -15.87
C ASP A 55 0.93 0.31 -17.11
N PRO A 56 2.13 -0.23 -17.39
CA PRO A 56 2.35 -0.98 -18.63
C PRO A 56 1.73 -2.38 -18.61
N TRP A 57 1.37 -2.93 -17.45
CA TRP A 57 0.78 -4.27 -17.30
C TRP A 57 -0.75 -4.23 -17.25
N ASN A 58 -1.33 -3.37 -16.41
CA ASN A 58 -2.79 -3.30 -16.26
C ASN A 58 -3.45 -2.20 -17.09
N LYS A 59 -2.66 -1.35 -17.75
CA LYS A 59 -3.09 -0.26 -18.65
C LYS A 59 -3.90 0.85 -17.98
N LYS A 60 -4.07 0.84 -16.65
CA LYS A 60 -4.74 1.90 -15.90
C LYS A 60 -3.90 3.17 -15.87
N ASN A 61 -4.60 4.30 -15.82
CA ASN A 61 -4.01 5.60 -15.55
C ASN A 61 -4.05 5.88 -14.05
N TYR A 62 -2.88 6.14 -13.50
CA TYR A 62 -2.66 6.57 -12.13
C TYR A 62 -2.31 8.05 -12.12
N VAL A 63 -2.90 8.79 -11.21
CA VAL A 63 -2.80 10.24 -11.08
C VAL A 63 -1.99 10.57 -9.84
N PHE A 64 -1.10 11.54 -9.95
CA PHE A 64 -0.39 12.13 -8.82
C PHE A 64 -0.22 13.64 -8.97
N LEU A 65 0.08 14.32 -7.87
CA LEU A 65 0.22 15.78 -7.87
C LEU A 65 1.52 16.20 -8.56
N GLY A 66 1.43 17.16 -9.48
CA GLY A 66 2.59 17.85 -10.02
C GLY A 66 3.10 18.92 -9.05
N ASN A 67 4.31 19.42 -9.28
CA ASN A 67 4.97 20.40 -8.41
C ASN A 67 4.13 21.65 -8.11
N LEU A 68 3.35 22.14 -9.10
CA LEU A 68 2.50 23.31 -8.90
C LEU A 68 1.34 23.03 -7.94
N ALA A 69 0.69 21.87 -8.06
CA ALA A 69 -0.39 21.52 -7.14
C ALA A 69 0.13 21.19 -5.74
N ILE A 70 1.31 20.59 -5.61
CA ILE A 70 1.95 20.36 -4.29
C ILE A 70 2.11 21.69 -3.55
N LYS A 71 2.65 22.72 -4.22
CA LYS A 71 2.79 24.06 -3.63
C LYS A 71 1.44 24.67 -3.22
N GLU A 72 0.39 24.44 -4.00
CA GLU A 72 -0.95 24.99 -3.71
C GLU A 72 -1.74 24.20 -2.66
N LEU A 73 -1.53 22.87 -2.54
CA LEU A 73 -2.37 21.97 -1.73
C LEU A 73 -1.70 21.54 -0.43
N CYS A 74 -0.38 21.39 -0.42
CA CYS A 74 0.35 20.81 0.69
C CYS A 74 1.80 21.33 0.76
N PRO A 75 1.99 22.66 0.94
CA PRO A 75 3.29 23.33 0.81
C PRO A 75 4.36 22.79 1.77
N ASP A 76 3.94 22.29 2.94
CA ASP A 76 4.84 21.74 3.97
C ASP A 76 5.23 20.29 3.71
N THR A 77 4.76 19.70 2.60
CA THR A 77 5.02 18.31 2.27
C THR A 77 5.66 18.19 0.90
N ARG A 78 6.75 17.43 0.82
CA ARG A 78 7.35 17.00 -0.45
C ARG A 78 6.97 15.55 -0.72
N PRO A 79 5.79 15.22 -1.27
CA PRO A 79 5.55 13.90 -1.81
C PRO A 79 6.27 13.79 -3.16
N LEU A 80 7.60 13.81 -3.17
CA LEU A 80 8.35 13.55 -4.39
C LEU A 80 8.20 12.07 -4.71
N LEU A 81 7.37 11.76 -5.71
CA LEU A 81 7.37 10.44 -6.34
C LEU A 81 8.64 10.35 -7.20
N ASN A 82 9.39 9.28 -7.01
CA ASN A 82 10.49 8.95 -7.91
C ASN A 82 9.88 8.20 -9.11
N SER A 83 10.23 8.59 -10.34
CA SER A 83 9.75 7.93 -11.55
C SER A 83 10.05 6.41 -11.54
N GLY A 84 11.18 6.00 -10.94
CA GLY A 84 11.54 4.59 -10.76
C GLY A 84 10.69 3.82 -9.74
N ALA A 85 9.93 4.51 -8.88
CA ALA A 85 9.08 3.91 -7.86
C ALA A 85 7.58 3.93 -8.21
N LEU A 86 7.17 4.62 -9.29
CA LEU A 86 5.76 4.80 -9.65
C LEU A 86 4.99 3.49 -9.75
N TYR A 87 5.58 2.47 -10.37
CA TYR A 87 4.95 1.16 -10.46
C TYR A 87 4.66 0.58 -9.07
N HIS A 88 5.68 0.47 -8.22
CA HIS A 88 5.52 -0.09 -6.88
C HIS A 88 4.57 0.76 -6.02
N ASP A 89 4.74 2.08 -5.97
CA ASP A 89 3.86 3.01 -5.23
C ASP A 89 2.39 2.89 -5.70
N SER A 90 2.15 2.72 -7.01
CA SER A 90 0.80 2.51 -7.56
C SER A 90 0.16 1.20 -7.10
N LYS A 91 0.97 0.16 -6.82
CA LYS A 91 0.49 -1.13 -6.32
C LYS A 91 0.28 -1.11 -4.82
N VAL A 92 1.16 -0.46 -4.07
CA VAL A 92 0.99 -0.27 -2.62
C VAL A 92 -0.30 0.49 -2.32
N THR A 93 -0.57 1.56 -3.07
CA THR A 93 -1.81 2.35 -2.91
C THR A 93 -3.04 1.53 -3.27
N SER A 94 -2.98 0.77 -4.36
CA SER A 94 -4.05 -0.15 -4.76
C SER A 94 -4.32 -1.22 -3.68
N LEU A 95 -3.27 -1.87 -3.17
CA LEU A 95 -3.33 -2.81 -2.05
C LEU A 95 -3.98 -2.16 -0.82
N GLY A 96 -3.54 -0.95 -0.48
CA GLY A 96 -4.05 -0.21 0.66
C GLY A 96 -5.54 0.09 0.56
N VAL A 97 -6.01 0.53 -0.61
CA VAL A 97 -7.45 0.76 -0.85
C VAL A 97 -8.23 -0.55 -0.74
N GLU A 98 -7.72 -1.65 -1.27
CA GLU A 98 -8.37 -2.97 -1.13
C GLU A 98 -8.43 -3.43 0.33
N LEU A 99 -7.37 -3.25 1.13
CA LEU A 99 -7.37 -3.60 2.55
C LEU A 99 -8.48 -2.85 3.31
N LEU A 100 -8.66 -1.56 3.02
CA LEU A 100 -9.69 -0.74 3.66
C LEU A 100 -11.12 -1.17 3.32
N LYS A 101 -11.35 -2.01 2.31
CA LYS A 101 -12.67 -2.61 2.07
C LYS A 101 -13.07 -3.57 3.20
N PHE A 102 -12.11 -4.15 3.92
CA PHE A 102 -12.33 -4.94 5.13
C PHE A 102 -12.40 -4.02 6.37
N ASN A 103 -13.24 -2.99 6.30
CA ASN A 103 -13.33 -1.90 7.26
C ASN A 103 -13.70 -2.32 8.70
N LYS A 104 -14.23 -3.54 8.89
CA LYS A 104 -14.44 -4.12 10.22
C LYS A 104 -13.12 -4.41 10.90
N ILE A 105 -12.09 -4.75 10.13
CA ILE A 105 -10.76 -5.13 10.60
C ILE A 105 -9.78 -3.98 10.44
N PHE A 106 -9.53 -3.51 9.22
CA PHE A 106 -8.58 -2.43 8.97
C PHE A 106 -9.30 -1.09 9.08
N LYS A 107 -8.80 -0.20 9.93
CA LYS A 107 -9.41 1.11 10.22
C LYS A 107 -8.69 2.25 9.54
N SER A 108 -7.36 2.15 9.44
CA SER A 108 -6.52 3.17 8.82
C SER A 108 -5.35 2.53 8.09
N ILE A 109 -4.78 3.30 7.16
CA ILE A 109 -3.53 2.99 6.50
C ILE A 109 -2.70 4.26 6.38
N GLU A 110 -1.40 4.14 6.64
CA GLU A 110 -0.40 5.17 6.43
C GLU A 110 0.64 4.66 5.46
N LEU A 111 0.94 5.42 4.41
CA LEU A 111 1.97 5.03 3.44
C LEU A 111 3.36 5.45 3.93
N GLU A 112 4.41 4.83 3.38
CA GLU A 112 5.83 5.06 3.72
C GLU A 112 6.17 6.55 3.97
N HIS A 113 5.73 7.46 3.09
CA HIS A 113 6.01 8.90 3.22
C HIS A 113 5.34 9.60 4.42
N GLN A 114 4.23 9.09 4.92
CA GLN A 114 3.58 9.58 6.15
C GLN A 114 4.35 9.09 7.37
N ILE A 115 4.75 7.82 7.35
CA ILE A 115 5.56 7.19 8.41
C ILE A 115 6.89 7.94 8.57
N LYS A 116 7.53 8.31 7.45
CA LYS A 116 8.78 9.11 7.43
C LYS A 116 8.64 10.47 8.11
N LYS A 117 7.50 11.16 7.96
CA LYS A 117 7.30 12.51 8.53
C LYS A 117 7.00 12.49 10.02
N GLY A 118 6.33 11.43 10.51
CA GLY A 118 6.01 11.29 11.93
C GLY A 118 7.24 10.99 12.80
N LYS A 119 8.32 10.45 12.22
CA LYS A 119 9.59 10.21 12.90
C LYS A 119 10.38 11.52 13.01
N GLY A 120 10.09 12.31 14.04
CA GLY A 120 11.08 13.25 14.57
C GLY A 120 12.34 12.47 14.94
N ILE A 121 13.46 12.83 14.34
CA ILE A 121 14.86 12.43 14.61
C ILE A 121 14.99 11.47 15.82
N ILE A 122 14.82 10.17 15.60
CA ILE A 122 15.33 9.10 16.48
C ILE A 122 16.13 8.18 15.57
N GLY A 123 17.41 8.07 15.89
CA GLY A 123 18.41 7.44 15.06
C GLY A 123 18.28 5.93 14.98
N ILE A 124 19.09 5.41 14.05
CA ILE A 124 19.47 4.00 13.84
C ILE A 124 18.53 3.24 12.88
N SER A 125 18.81 3.38 11.58
CA SER A 125 18.61 2.35 10.52
C SER A 125 17.29 1.56 10.47
N ASP A 126 16.14 2.17 10.70
CA ASP A 126 14.87 1.41 10.71
C ASP A 126 14.34 1.15 9.30
N PHE A 127 14.07 -0.12 8.99
CA PHE A 127 13.23 -0.48 7.84
C PHE A 127 11.88 0.23 7.96
N ILE A 128 11.55 1.03 6.96
CA ILE A 128 10.24 1.68 6.86
C ILE A 128 9.39 0.79 5.95
N PRO A 129 8.23 0.30 6.41
CA PRO A 129 7.37 -0.51 5.57
C PRO A 129 6.76 0.31 4.45
N ASP A 130 6.33 -0.38 3.39
CA ASP A 130 5.60 0.22 2.28
C ASP A 130 4.32 0.93 2.77
N ALA A 131 3.65 0.32 3.75
CA ALA A 131 2.57 0.94 4.50
C ALA A 131 2.48 0.40 5.94
N ARG A 132 1.77 1.13 6.81
CA ARG A 132 1.34 0.69 8.14
C ARG A 132 -0.16 0.65 8.17
N VAL A 133 -0.73 -0.40 8.74
CA VAL A 133 -2.17 -0.51 8.98
C VAL A 133 -2.45 -0.62 10.47
N GLU A 134 -3.55 -0.03 10.90
CA GLU A 134 -4.10 -0.20 12.24
C GLU A 134 -5.52 -0.74 12.14
N GLY A 135 -5.88 -1.58 13.09
CA GLY A 135 -7.12 -2.31 13.01
C GLY A 135 -7.54 -2.98 14.31
N GLN A 136 -8.65 -3.71 14.22
CA GLN A 136 -9.16 -4.53 15.30
C GLN A 136 -9.50 -5.93 14.78
N PHE A 137 -8.91 -6.96 15.38
CA PHE A 137 -9.16 -8.35 15.03
C PHE A 137 -9.56 -9.13 16.28
N LYS A 138 -10.76 -9.75 16.28
CA LYS A 138 -11.32 -10.45 17.46
C LYS A 138 -11.25 -9.61 18.73
N ALA A 139 -11.76 -8.37 18.64
CA ALA A 139 -11.74 -7.35 19.69
C ALA A 139 -10.37 -6.82 20.13
N LYS A 140 -9.24 -7.34 19.62
CA LYS A 140 -7.91 -6.85 19.94
C LYS A 140 -7.44 -5.82 18.90
N PHE A 141 -6.96 -4.68 19.38
CA PHE A 141 -6.27 -3.72 18.52
C PHE A 141 -4.97 -4.34 18.00
N PHE A 142 -4.64 -4.05 16.76
CA PHE A 142 -3.34 -4.39 16.20
C PHE A 142 -2.82 -3.26 15.31
N GLN A 143 -1.50 -3.15 15.29
CA GLN A 143 -0.74 -2.36 14.35
C GLN A 143 0.17 -3.31 13.57
N ALA A 144 0.11 -3.25 12.24
CA ALA A 144 0.90 -4.12 11.38
C ALA A 144 1.67 -3.34 10.32
N ALA A 145 2.90 -3.78 10.06
CA ALA A 145 3.65 -3.39 8.87
C ALA A 145 3.06 -4.11 7.65
N VAL A 146 3.03 -3.42 6.51
CA VAL A 146 2.60 -3.97 5.22
C VAL A 146 3.75 -3.87 4.24
N GLU A 147 4.05 -4.98 3.58
CA GLU A 147 5.12 -5.10 2.60
C GLU A 147 4.58 -5.68 1.31
N LEU A 148 4.88 -5.03 0.19
CA LEU A 148 4.54 -5.51 -1.14
C LEU A 148 5.82 -5.90 -1.88
N GLU A 149 6.04 -7.20 -2.01
CA GLU A 149 7.21 -7.75 -2.67
C GLU A 149 6.83 -8.22 -4.09
N LEU A 150 7.08 -7.36 -5.08
CA LEU A 150 6.78 -7.64 -6.49
C LEU A 150 7.88 -8.44 -7.20
N HIS A 151 9.08 -8.49 -6.61
CA HIS A 151 10.25 -9.16 -7.17
C HIS A 151 11.10 -9.75 -6.04
N GLN A 152 11.91 -10.75 -6.37
CA GLN A 152 12.86 -11.33 -5.44
C GLN A 152 13.88 -10.28 -4.96
N LYS A 153 14.06 -10.20 -3.65
CA LYS A 153 15.12 -9.40 -3.02
C LYS A 153 16.30 -10.30 -2.67
N GLU A 154 17.44 -9.68 -2.42
CA GLU A 154 18.61 -10.37 -1.89
C GLU A 154 18.28 -11.04 -0.55
N LYS A 155 18.84 -12.25 -0.35
CA LYS A 155 18.60 -13.05 0.85
C LYS A 155 18.88 -12.29 2.14
N SER A 156 20.00 -11.56 2.19
CA SER A 156 20.38 -10.70 3.33
C SER A 156 19.27 -9.72 3.68
N ARG A 157 18.76 -8.98 2.69
CA ARG A 157 17.67 -8.02 2.87
C ARG A 157 16.39 -8.65 3.41
N ILE A 158 16.04 -9.86 2.95
CA ILE A 158 14.87 -10.60 3.44
C ILE A 158 15.03 -10.93 4.92
N VAL A 159 16.20 -11.47 5.29
CA VAL A 159 16.52 -11.88 6.66
C VAL A 159 16.56 -10.69 7.60
N ASP A 160 17.24 -9.60 7.22
CA ASP A 160 17.39 -8.42 8.07
C ASP A 160 16.04 -7.76 8.36
N LYS A 161 15.18 -7.66 7.35
CA LYS A 161 13.83 -7.11 7.49
C LYS A 161 12.91 -8.02 8.32
N ALA A 162 13.02 -9.34 8.14
CA ALA A 162 12.31 -10.30 8.97
C ALA A 162 12.76 -10.23 10.44
N LYS A 163 14.07 -10.19 10.72
CA LYS A 163 14.62 -9.99 12.07
C LYS A 163 14.07 -8.72 12.71
N TYR A 164 14.12 -7.60 11.98
CA TYR A 164 13.56 -6.33 12.43
C TYR A 164 12.10 -6.47 12.88
N TYR A 165 11.24 -7.09 12.07
CA TYR A 165 9.83 -7.24 12.44
C TYR A 165 9.60 -8.23 13.58
N LEU A 166 10.41 -9.28 13.70
CA LEU A 166 10.33 -10.21 14.83
C LEU A 166 10.67 -9.51 16.15
N GLU A 167 11.71 -8.68 16.16
CA GLU A 167 12.22 -7.97 17.33
C GLU A 167 11.43 -6.68 17.65
N SER A 168 10.74 -6.09 16.67
CA SER A 168 10.02 -4.83 16.84
C SER A 168 8.84 -4.94 17.82
N GLU A 169 8.87 -4.21 18.94
CA GLU A 169 7.71 -4.09 19.84
C GLU A 169 6.61 -3.18 19.26
N TYR A 170 6.96 -2.34 18.29
CA TYR A 170 6.05 -1.38 17.68
C TYR A 170 5.01 -2.05 16.77
N TYR A 171 5.41 -3.06 15.99
CA TYR A 171 4.50 -3.81 15.14
C TYR A 171 4.07 -5.11 15.80
N ASN A 172 2.75 -5.31 15.98
CA ASN A 172 2.22 -6.58 16.45
C ASN A 172 2.41 -7.68 15.40
N HIS A 173 2.30 -7.32 14.12
CA HIS A 173 2.44 -8.23 12.99
C HIS A 173 3.12 -7.55 11.80
N ALA A 174 3.67 -8.35 10.88
CA ALA A 174 4.05 -7.88 9.55
C ALA A 174 3.31 -8.69 8.49
N LEU A 175 2.68 -8.02 7.53
CA LEU A 175 1.90 -8.63 6.46
C LEU A 175 2.65 -8.45 5.14
N TYR A 176 3.13 -9.54 4.56
CA TYR A 176 3.79 -9.54 3.26
C TYR A 176 2.80 -9.99 2.19
N PHE A 177 2.77 -9.24 1.08
CA PHE A 177 1.96 -9.52 -0.08
C PHE A 177 2.85 -9.78 -1.29
N PHE A 178 2.56 -10.88 -1.98
CA PHE A 178 3.28 -11.35 -3.15
C PHE A 178 2.31 -11.51 -4.34
N PRO A 179 2.75 -11.30 -5.59
CA PRO A 179 1.91 -11.52 -6.76
C PRO A 179 1.75 -13.01 -7.13
N ASP A 180 2.59 -13.89 -6.59
CA ASP A 180 2.55 -15.33 -6.88
C ASP A 180 3.06 -16.15 -5.69
N ASN A 181 2.75 -17.45 -5.72
CA ASN A 181 3.09 -18.36 -4.63
C ASN A 181 4.58 -18.73 -4.64
N ASP A 182 5.26 -18.73 -5.78
CA ASP A 182 6.66 -19.13 -5.87
C ASP A 182 7.54 -18.14 -5.10
N LEU A 183 7.27 -16.84 -5.26
CA LEU A 183 7.95 -15.78 -4.52
C LEU A 183 7.69 -15.90 -3.01
N LEU A 184 6.44 -16.17 -2.62
CA LEU A 184 6.08 -16.41 -1.22
C LEU A 184 6.85 -17.60 -0.63
N GLN A 185 6.88 -18.74 -1.33
CA GLN A 185 7.56 -19.96 -0.85
C GLN A 185 9.06 -19.75 -0.73
N ASN A 186 9.66 -18.96 -1.62
CA ASN A 186 11.07 -18.62 -1.50
C ASN A 186 11.36 -17.78 -0.25
N TYR A 187 10.52 -16.76 0.04
CA TYR A 187 10.63 -15.97 1.26
C TYR A 187 10.44 -16.84 2.51
N ASP A 188 9.40 -17.69 2.54
CA ASP A 188 9.17 -18.63 3.63
C ASP A 188 10.39 -19.53 3.88
N THR A 189 10.94 -20.13 2.81
CA THR A 189 12.11 -21.01 2.89
C THR A 189 13.33 -20.29 3.45
N ILE A 190 13.62 -19.07 2.96
CA ILE A 190 14.74 -18.26 3.42
C ILE A 190 14.58 -17.91 4.90
N ILE A 191 13.41 -17.43 5.31
CA ILE A 191 13.16 -16.97 6.68
C ILE A 191 13.19 -18.16 7.64
N LYS A 192 12.53 -19.29 7.30
CA LYS A 192 12.55 -20.51 8.13
C LYS A 192 13.96 -21.04 8.35
N LYS A 193 14.79 -21.04 7.29
CA LYS A 193 16.17 -21.54 7.38
C LYS A 193 17.03 -20.70 8.33
N GLU A 194 16.84 -19.39 8.34
CA GLU A 194 17.72 -18.47 9.07
C GLU A 194 17.18 -18.12 10.46
N LEU A 195 15.86 -18.06 10.65
CA LEU A 195 15.19 -17.56 11.87
C LEU A 195 14.28 -18.60 12.54
N GLY A 196 14.13 -19.79 11.95
CA GLY A 196 13.28 -20.87 12.46
C GLY A 196 11.80 -20.70 12.12
N ASN A 197 11.00 -21.74 12.42
CA ASN A 197 9.57 -21.82 12.05
C ASN A 197 8.68 -20.86 12.85
N ASP A 198 9.16 -20.32 13.95
CA ASP A 198 8.36 -19.47 14.84
C ASP A 198 8.14 -18.06 14.30
N TYR A 199 8.86 -17.68 13.23
CA TYR A 199 8.68 -16.37 12.59
C TYR A 199 7.21 -16.11 12.19
N ASN A 200 6.51 -17.16 11.74
CA ASN A 200 5.15 -17.06 11.23
C ASN A 200 4.07 -16.87 12.32
N LYS A 201 4.48 -16.79 13.60
CA LYS A 201 3.63 -16.30 14.69
C LYS A 201 3.39 -14.78 14.60
N LYS A 202 4.30 -14.05 13.93
CA LYS A 202 4.27 -12.59 13.83
C LYS A 202 4.27 -12.07 12.38
N ILE A 203 4.97 -12.75 11.48
CA ILE A 203 5.05 -12.38 10.07
C ILE A 203 4.11 -13.28 9.28
N PHE A 204 3.11 -12.70 8.62
CA PHE A 204 2.17 -13.42 7.76
C PHE A 204 2.50 -13.16 6.30
N LEU A 205 2.47 -14.22 5.49
CA LEU A 205 2.79 -14.16 4.07
C LEU A 205 1.55 -14.46 3.26
N PHE A 206 1.23 -13.64 2.25
CA PHE A 206 0.06 -13.80 1.39
C PHE A 206 0.44 -13.71 -0.10
N SER A 207 0.09 -14.73 -0.87
CA SER A 207 0.11 -14.71 -2.34
C SER A 207 -1.24 -14.23 -2.84
N CYS A 208 -1.26 -13.10 -3.54
CA CYS A 208 -2.44 -12.38 -3.99
C CYS A 208 -2.32 -12.05 -5.49
N PRO A 209 -2.62 -12.99 -6.40
CA PRO A 209 -2.32 -12.85 -7.82
C PRO A 209 -3.09 -11.74 -8.54
N LEU A 210 -4.20 -11.28 -7.95
CA LEU A 210 -5.02 -10.22 -8.50
C LEU A 210 -4.57 -8.82 -8.07
N ILE A 211 -3.70 -8.69 -7.07
CA ILE A 211 -3.32 -7.39 -6.47
C ILE A 211 -2.66 -6.44 -7.47
N SER A 212 -1.94 -6.98 -8.46
CA SER A 212 -1.24 -6.22 -9.50
C SER A 212 -2.07 -6.01 -10.77
N LYS A 213 -3.27 -6.62 -10.86
CA LYS A 213 -4.13 -6.58 -12.05
C LYS A 213 -4.90 -5.27 -12.15
N ALA A 214 -5.75 -5.14 -13.18
CA ALA A 214 -6.56 -3.95 -13.39
C ALA A 214 -7.63 -3.78 -12.32
N LYS A 215 -8.16 -4.88 -11.78
CA LYS A 215 -9.08 -4.87 -10.63
C LYS A 215 -8.40 -5.61 -9.48
N PRO A 216 -7.63 -4.90 -8.64
CA PRO A 216 -7.07 -5.46 -7.42
C PRO A 216 -8.16 -6.14 -6.59
N SER A 217 -7.85 -7.31 -6.05
CA SER A 217 -8.74 -8.10 -5.21
C SER A 217 -7.92 -9.11 -4.41
N PHE A 218 -8.45 -9.54 -3.27
CA PHE A 218 -7.93 -10.66 -2.49
C PHE A 218 -8.61 -11.99 -2.80
N GLU A 219 -9.48 -12.03 -3.81
CA GLU A 219 -9.98 -13.28 -4.38
C GLU A 219 -8.83 -14.18 -4.79
N ASN A 220 -8.94 -15.47 -4.45
CA ASN A 220 -7.89 -16.49 -4.62
C ASN A 220 -6.59 -16.19 -3.85
N GLY A 221 -6.59 -15.20 -2.95
CA GLY A 221 -5.47 -14.92 -2.09
C GLY A 221 -5.27 -16.04 -1.08
N THR A 222 -4.10 -16.66 -1.08
CA THR A 222 -3.69 -17.69 -0.11
C THR A 222 -2.56 -17.17 0.74
N GLY A 223 -2.40 -17.70 1.95
CA GLY A 223 -1.32 -17.26 2.83
C GLY A 223 -0.93 -18.27 3.89
N LEU A 224 0.27 -18.07 4.40
CA LEU A 224 0.82 -18.78 5.54
C LEU A 224 0.66 -17.91 6.78
N VAL A 225 -0.24 -18.31 7.66
CA VAL A 225 -0.63 -17.56 8.86
C VAL A 225 -0.62 -18.50 10.06
N MET A 226 0.20 -18.20 11.08
CA MET A 226 0.33 -19.02 12.28
C MET A 226 0.65 -20.50 11.95
N ASN A 227 1.58 -20.71 11.04
CA ASN A 227 2.03 -21.98 10.48
C ASN A 227 0.93 -22.81 9.78
N LYS A 228 -0.14 -22.16 9.33
CA LYS A 228 -1.24 -22.81 8.61
C LYS A 228 -1.51 -22.11 7.28
N SER A 229 -1.82 -22.90 6.26
CA SER A 229 -2.35 -22.37 5.00
C SER A 229 -3.80 -21.91 5.23
N LYS A 230 -4.11 -20.68 4.82
CA LYS A 230 -5.45 -20.09 4.87
C LYS A 230 -5.66 -19.19 3.67
N THR A 231 -6.91 -19.03 3.23
CA THR A 231 -7.20 -17.94 2.30
C THR A 231 -7.23 -16.59 3.03
N PHE A 232 -6.95 -15.50 2.32
CA PHE A 232 -7.05 -14.15 2.87
C PHE A 232 -8.48 -13.89 3.37
N ILE A 233 -9.48 -14.32 2.61
CA ILE A 233 -10.90 -14.17 2.93
C ILE A 233 -11.31 -15.05 4.12
N GLU A 234 -10.78 -16.27 4.26
CA GLU A 234 -11.04 -17.07 5.47
C GLU A 234 -10.47 -16.39 6.73
N PHE A 235 -9.29 -15.77 6.61
CA PHE A 235 -8.63 -15.18 7.77
C PHE A 235 -9.22 -13.82 8.15
N PHE A 236 -9.47 -12.94 7.18
CA PHE A 236 -9.96 -11.58 7.42
C PHE A 236 -11.42 -11.35 6.98
N GLY A 237 -11.95 -12.14 6.05
CA GLY A 237 -13.34 -11.99 5.57
C GLY A 237 -14.40 -12.57 6.50
N GLY A 238 -14.07 -13.55 7.34
CA GLY A 238 -15.04 -14.26 8.21
C GLY A 238 -15.60 -13.47 9.41
N VAL A 239 -15.31 -12.16 9.53
CA VAL A 239 -15.88 -11.30 10.57
C VAL A 239 -17.15 -10.64 10.00
N TYR A 240 -18.18 -11.45 9.74
CA TYR A 240 -19.52 -10.96 9.37
C TYR A 240 -20.37 -10.70 10.61
#